data_AF-A0AAW3TH59-F1
#
_entry.id   AF-A0AAW3TH59-F1
#
_cell.length_a   1.000
_cell.length_b   1.000
_cell.length_c   1.000
_cell.angle_alpha   90.00
_cell.angle_beta   90.00
_cell.angle_gamma   90.00
#
_symmetry.space_group_name_H-M   'P 1'
#
loop_
_entity.id
_entity.type
_entity.pdbx_description
1 polymer ?
#
loop_
_entity_poly.entity_id
_entity_poly.type
_entity_poly.pdbx_seq_one_letter_code
_entity_poly.pdbx_strand_id
1 'polypeptide(L)'
;MNIRLILSGVVSFVFYFSWAFWANSAADIAKSVTFQAALVQGLYSGFVTLFFTFILEKVVNKYKFSYVTLAFVTPIICMFHSKTPQNVAIRQSFNNAINSSASYLSNKKIAGVLFAPIIPITVQSSLVIMVNVVNQTPNLALTVAPSIFFTALYAYTYMLALLKK
;
A
#
# COMPACT_ATOMS: atom_id res chain seq x y z
N MET A 1 11.64 -17.84 8.21
CA MET A 1 10.84 -17.13 7.18
C MET A 1 9.49 -17.82 7.10
N ASN A 2 8.38 -17.10 7.32
CA ASN A 2 7.06 -17.73 7.44
C ASN A 2 6.64 -18.35 6.09
N ILE A 3 6.26 -19.64 6.07
CA ILE A 3 5.76 -20.35 4.87
C ILE A 3 4.66 -19.56 4.15
N ARG A 4 3.82 -18.85 4.90
CA ARG A 4 2.75 -17.97 4.40
C ARG A 4 3.27 -16.85 3.49
N LEU A 5 4.43 -16.28 3.81
CA LEU A 5 5.03 -15.17 3.06
C LEU A 5 5.52 -15.68 1.69
N ILE A 6 6.24 -16.80 1.68
CA ILE A 6 6.70 -17.43 0.42
C ILE A 6 5.49 -17.81 -0.45
N LEU A 7 4.47 -18.43 0.15
CA LEU A 7 3.26 -18.82 -0.58
C LEU A 7 2.57 -17.61 -1.24
N SER A 8 2.45 -16.48 -0.53
CA SER A 8 1.86 -15.26 -1.09
C SER A 8 2.65 -14.71 -2.28
N GLY A 9 3.98 -14.74 -2.20
CA GLY A 9 4.87 -14.33 -3.30
C GLY A 9 4.75 -15.25 -4.52
N VAL A 10 4.70 -16.57 -4.30
CA VAL A 10 4.55 -17.57 -5.37
C VAL A 10 3.20 -17.44 -6.07
N VAL A 11 2.10 -17.30 -5.32
CA VAL A 11 0.76 -17.12 -5.89
C VAL A 11 0.70 -15.85 -6.74
N SER A 12 1.27 -14.75 -6.23
CA SER A 12 1.38 -13.49 -6.97
C SER A 12 2.20 -13.67 -8.25
N PHE A 13 3.39 -14.27 -8.16
CA PHE A 13 4.23 -14.56 -9.32
C PHE A 13 3.47 -15.35 -10.39
N VAL A 14 2.88 -16.49 -10.03
CA VAL A 14 2.21 -17.39 -10.99
C VAL A 14 1.02 -16.69 -11.65
N PHE A 15 0.22 -15.95 -10.89
CA PHE A 15 -0.94 -15.23 -11.43
C PHE A 15 -0.52 -14.18 -12.47
N TYR A 16 0.40 -13.28 -12.09
CA TYR A 16 0.84 -12.18 -12.96
C TYR A 16 1.71 -12.66 -14.12
N PHE A 17 2.49 -13.72 -13.94
CA PHE A 17 3.22 -14.41 -15.01
C PHE A 17 2.25 -14.97 -16.06
N SER A 18 1.24 -15.74 -15.61
CA SER A 18 0.28 -16.39 -16.51
C SER A 18 -0.53 -15.36 -17.28
N TRP A 19 -0.94 -14.28 -16.61
CA TRP A 19 -1.64 -13.18 -17.25
C TRP A 19 -0.79 -12.50 -18.32
N ALA A 20 0.44 -12.11 -17.98
CA ALA A 20 1.34 -11.44 -18.91
C ALA A 20 1.73 -12.34 -20.09
N PHE A 21 1.89 -13.64 -19.85
CA PHE A 21 2.12 -14.62 -20.91
C PHE A 21 0.93 -14.66 -21.88
N TRP A 22 -0.29 -14.80 -21.35
CA TRP A 22 -1.52 -14.80 -22.17
C TRP A 22 -1.69 -13.47 -22.92
N ALA A 23 -1.50 -12.33 -22.24
CA ALA A 23 -1.63 -11.00 -22.80
C ALA A 23 -0.67 -10.73 -23.97
N ASN A 24 0.49 -11.41 -24.01
CA ASN A 24 1.50 -11.25 -25.07
C ASN A 24 1.62 -12.50 -25.96
N SER A 25 0.61 -13.38 -25.98
CA SER A 25 0.60 -14.62 -26.79
C SER A 25 0.09 -14.46 -28.23
N ALA A 26 0.30 -13.30 -28.84
CA ALA A 26 -0.15 -13.01 -30.21
C ALA A 26 0.79 -13.62 -31.28
N ALA A 27 0.28 -13.83 -32.50
CA ALA A 27 1.02 -14.50 -33.59
C ALA A 27 2.20 -13.66 -34.13
N ASP A 28 2.13 -12.35 -33.96
CA ASP A 28 3.12 -11.33 -34.35
C ASP A 28 4.21 -11.10 -33.30
N ILE A 29 4.08 -11.68 -32.10
CA ILE A 29 5.02 -11.52 -30.99
C ILE A 29 5.90 -12.77 -30.88
N ALA A 30 7.22 -12.60 -30.92
CA ALA A 30 8.16 -13.69 -30.72
C ALA A 30 7.99 -14.32 -29.33
N LYS A 31 8.01 -15.65 -29.26
CA LYS A 31 7.84 -16.40 -27.99
C LYS A 31 8.86 -16.03 -26.92
N SER A 32 10.08 -15.67 -27.31
CA SER A 32 11.11 -15.15 -26.41
C SER A 32 10.67 -13.86 -25.71
N VAL A 33 10.05 -12.93 -26.44
CA VAL A 33 9.53 -11.66 -25.93
C VAL A 33 8.33 -11.90 -25.02
N THR A 34 7.42 -12.81 -25.40
CA THR A 34 6.29 -13.22 -24.54
C THR A 34 6.77 -13.76 -23.19
N PHE A 35 7.79 -14.62 -23.19
CA PHE A 35 8.33 -15.21 -21.97
C PHE A 35 9.08 -14.18 -21.12
N GLN A 36 9.83 -13.27 -21.76
CA GLN A 36 10.47 -12.15 -21.07
C GLN A 36 9.44 -11.26 -20.37
N ALA A 37 8.38 -10.84 -21.08
CA ALA A 37 7.32 -10.02 -20.49
C ALA A 37 6.63 -10.73 -19.31
N ALA A 38 6.36 -12.03 -19.45
CA ALA A 38 5.79 -12.84 -18.38
C ALA A 38 6.70 -12.92 -17.15
N LEU A 39 8.01 -13.14 -17.35
CA LEU A 39 8.99 -13.16 -16.28
C LEU A 39 9.11 -11.81 -15.57
N VAL A 40 9.23 -10.73 -16.32
CA VAL A 40 9.34 -9.36 -15.76
C VAL A 40 8.13 -9.06 -14.88
N GLN A 41 6.93 -9.31 -15.39
CA GLN A 41 5.68 -9.01 -14.67
C GLN A 41 5.45 -9.92 -13.46
N GLY A 42 5.77 -11.21 -13.59
CA GLY A 42 5.72 -12.18 -12.50
C GLY A 42 6.71 -11.85 -11.40
N LEU A 43 7.98 -11.60 -11.74
CA LEU A 43 9.05 -11.28 -10.78
C LEU A 43 8.77 -9.97 -10.06
N TYR A 44 8.36 -8.93 -10.78
CA TYR A 44 7.99 -7.65 -10.18
C TYR A 44 6.88 -7.84 -9.13
N SER A 45 5.80 -8.53 -9.50
CA SER A 45 4.66 -8.74 -8.62
C SER A 45 5.01 -9.60 -7.41
N GLY A 46 5.77 -10.69 -7.63
CA GLY A 46 6.25 -11.55 -6.55
C GLY A 46 7.17 -10.79 -5.58
N PHE A 47 8.12 -10.01 -6.10
CA PHE A 47 9.01 -9.19 -5.30
C PHE A 47 8.27 -8.15 -4.46
N VAL A 48 7.40 -7.36 -5.09
CA VAL A 48 6.58 -6.34 -4.42
C VAL A 48 5.75 -6.98 -3.30
N THR A 49 5.13 -8.12 -3.57
CA THR A 49 4.32 -8.87 -2.59
C THR A 49 5.17 -9.30 -1.39
N LEU A 50 6.32 -9.91 -1.64
CA LEU A 50 7.22 -10.37 -0.58
C LEU A 50 7.79 -9.20 0.23
N PHE A 51 8.22 -8.14 -0.45
CA PHE A 51 8.81 -6.95 0.16
C PHE A 51 7.82 -6.24 1.08
N PHE A 52 6.62 -5.93 0.61
CA PHE A 52 5.61 -5.27 1.42
C PHE A 52 5.12 -6.16 2.57
N THR A 53 4.92 -7.46 2.33
CA THR A 53 4.51 -8.38 3.39
C THR A 53 5.61 -8.52 4.45
N PHE A 54 6.88 -8.57 4.04
CA PHE A 54 8.02 -8.61 4.97
C PHE A 54 8.12 -7.34 5.81
N ILE A 55 8.02 -6.16 5.17
CA ILE A 55 8.00 -4.87 5.89
C ILE A 55 6.83 -4.83 6.86
N LEU A 56 5.63 -5.20 6.41
CA LEU A 56 4.44 -5.20 7.25
C LEU A 56 4.61 -6.15 8.45
N GLU A 57 5.12 -7.36 8.25
CA GLU A 57 5.41 -8.30 9.34
C GLU A 57 6.46 -7.72 10.31
N LYS A 58 7.52 -7.08 9.82
CA LYS A 58 8.53 -6.45 10.67
C LYS A 58 7.98 -5.26 11.46
N VAL A 59 7.20 -4.40 10.81
CA VAL A 59 6.52 -3.25 11.42
C VAL A 59 5.54 -3.75 12.47
N VAL A 60 4.63 -4.66 12.12
CA VAL A 60 3.66 -5.23 13.05
C VAL A 60 4.35 -5.95 14.20
N ASN A 61 5.39 -6.75 13.98
CA ASN A 61 6.09 -7.44 15.07
C ASN A 61 6.88 -6.47 15.97
N LYS A 62 7.42 -5.39 15.41
CA LYS A 62 8.06 -4.30 16.18
C LYS A 62 7.03 -3.54 17.03
N TYR A 63 5.81 -3.39 16.54
CA TYR A 63 4.74 -2.62 17.18
C TYR A 63 3.66 -3.48 17.84
N LYS A 64 3.79 -4.81 17.87
CA LYS A 64 2.82 -5.73 18.51
C LYS A 64 2.65 -5.50 20.00
N PHE A 65 3.61 -4.83 20.64
CA PHE A 65 3.58 -4.40 22.04
C PHE A 65 3.55 -2.88 22.22
N SER A 66 3.41 -2.10 21.15
CA SER A 66 3.38 -0.64 21.24
C SER A 66 2.14 -0.13 20.54
N TYR A 67 1.30 0.60 21.28
CA TYR A 67 0.07 1.25 20.84
C TYR A 67 0.36 2.33 19.77
N VAL A 68 0.87 1.93 18.60
CA VAL A 68 1.29 2.82 17.50
C VAL A 68 0.12 3.19 16.60
N THR A 69 -1.01 3.52 17.22
CA THR A 69 -1.88 4.58 16.70
C THR A 69 -1.53 5.93 17.36
N LEU A 70 -0.54 5.94 18.28
CA LEU A 70 -0.25 7.03 19.19
C LEU A 70 1.21 7.50 19.09
N ALA A 71 2.08 6.94 18.23
CA ALA A 71 3.52 7.30 18.20
C ALA A 71 3.84 8.77 17.87
N PHE A 72 2.93 9.49 17.20
CA PHE A 72 3.06 10.94 16.96
C PHE A 72 2.28 11.81 17.96
N VAL A 73 1.46 11.22 18.83
CA VAL A 73 0.62 11.94 19.81
C VAL A 73 1.10 11.70 21.25
N THR A 74 1.62 10.51 21.54
CA THR A 74 2.11 10.08 22.87
C THR A 74 3.29 10.91 23.36
N PRO A 75 4.32 11.22 22.56
CA PRO A 75 5.45 12.00 23.08
C PRO A 75 5.00 13.38 23.55
N ILE A 76 4.00 13.96 22.90
CA ILE A 76 3.48 15.30 23.21
C ILE A 76 2.57 15.28 24.43
N ILE A 77 1.65 14.30 24.53
CA ILE A 77 0.73 14.20 25.67
C ILE A 77 1.44 13.73 26.95
N CYS A 78 2.45 12.86 26.83
CA CYS A 78 3.18 12.30 27.97
C CYS A 78 4.33 13.17 28.49
N MET A 79 4.80 14.17 27.73
CA MET A 79 5.80 15.15 28.20
C MET A 79 5.26 16.08 29.30
N PHE A 80 3.94 16.26 29.41
CA PHE A 80 3.31 17.11 30.42
C PHE A 80 3.01 16.34 31.72
N HIS A 81 4.03 15.74 32.32
CA HIS A 81 3.89 14.99 33.58
C HIS A 81 3.85 15.90 34.83
N SER A 82 4.30 17.15 34.71
CA SER A 82 4.29 18.10 35.82
C SER A 82 2.91 18.75 36.01
N LYS A 83 2.42 18.78 37.26
CA LYS A 83 1.11 19.33 37.66
C LYS A 83 1.08 20.86 37.76
N THR A 84 2.02 21.56 37.12
CA THR A 84 2.03 23.02 37.12
C THR A 84 0.85 23.56 36.30
N PRO A 85 0.26 24.71 36.70
CA PRO A 85 -0.88 25.32 36.00
C PRO A 85 -0.64 25.53 34.50
N GLN A 86 0.61 25.85 34.13
CA GLN A 86 1.04 26.09 32.76
C GLN A 86 1.00 24.82 31.90
N ASN A 87 1.42 23.68 32.45
CA ASN A 87 1.36 22.39 31.74
C ASN A 87 -0.07 21.91 31.51
N VAL A 88 -0.96 22.15 32.49
CA VAL A 88 -2.38 21.83 32.36
C VAL A 88 -3.03 22.66 31.25
N ALA A 89 -2.71 23.95 31.18
CA ALA A 89 -3.20 24.84 30.12
C ALA A 89 -2.71 24.40 28.73
N ILE A 90 -1.43 24.08 28.58
CA ILE A 90 -0.87 23.59 27.30
C ILE A 90 -1.54 22.28 26.88
N ARG A 91 -1.75 21.34 27.80
CA ARG A 91 -2.46 20.09 27.54
C ARG A 91 -3.90 20.32 27.10
N GLN A 92 -4.62 21.24 27.72
CA GLN A 92 -5.99 21.60 27.34
C GLN A 92 -6.04 22.24 25.96
N SER A 93 -5.13 23.17 25.64
CA SER A 93 -5.02 23.76 24.30
C SER A 93 -4.72 22.71 23.23
N PHE A 94 -3.82 21.76 23.52
CA PHE A 94 -3.49 20.68 22.60
C PHE A 94 -4.69 19.75 22.37
N ASN A 95 -5.41 19.37 23.43
CA ASN A 95 -6.63 18.57 23.33
C ASN A 95 -7.72 19.30 22.54
N ASN A 96 -7.87 20.61 22.73
CA ASN A 96 -8.83 21.41 21.96
C ASN A 96 -8.44 21.52 20.48
N ALA A 97 -7.15 21.65 20.17
CA ALA A 97 -6.65 21.64 18.80
C ALA A 97 -6.85 20.27 18.12
N ILE A 98 -6.60 19.17 18.85
CA ILE A 98 -6.86 17.81 18.39
C ILE A 98 -8.35 17.61 18.16
N ASN A 99 -9.22 18.00 19.10
CA ASN A 99 -10.67 17.86 18.97
C ASN A 99 -11.23 18.71 17.83
N SER A 100 -10.71 19.93 17.62
CA SER A 100 -11.09 20.78 16.50
C SER A 100 -10.65 20.19 15.16
N SER A 101 -9.42 19.66 15.11
CA SER A 101 -8.90 18.98 13.91
C SER A 101 -9.69 17.70 13.62
N ALA A 102 -10.00 16.91 14.64
CA ALA A 102 -10.81 15.69 14.53
C ALA A 102 -12.24 16.01 14.10
N SER A 103 -12.85 17.09 14.59
CA SER A 103 -14.17 17.58 14.17
C SER A 103 -14.16 18.08 12.71
N TYR A 104 -13.12 18.81 12.32
CA TYR A 104 -12.91 19.27 10.95
C TYR A 104 -12.71 18.10 9.96
N LEU A 105 -11.94 17.08 10.36
CA LEU A 105 -11.72 15.86 9.57
C LEU A 105 -12.92 14.91 9.58
N SER A 106 -13.70 14.86 10.67
CA SER A 106 -14.93 14.07 10.81
C SER A 106 -15.95 14.42 9.72
N ASN A 107 -16.07 15.72 9.40
CA ASN A 107 -16.95 16.20 8.33
C ASN A 107 -16.40 15.97 6.91
N LYS A 108 -15.14 15.55 6.75
CA LYS A 108 -14.48 15.31 5.45
C LYS A 108 -14.08 13.84 5.22
N LYS A 109 -14.68 12.90 5.96
CA LYS A 109 -14.42 11.44 5.85
C LYS A 109 -14.45 10.92 4.41
N ILE A 110 -15.34 11.44 3.57
CA ILE A 110 -15.47 11.03 2.15
C ILE A 110 -14.25 11.45 1.32
N ALA A 111 -13.72 12.65 1.53
CA ALA A 111 -12.55 13.14 0.80
C ALA A 111 -11.30 12.33 1.16
N GLY A 112 -11.09 12.04 2.45
CA GLY A 112 -9.96 11.21 2.90
C GLY A 112 -9.96 9.82 2.26
N VAL A 113 -11.13 9.24 2.06
CA VAL A 113 -11.29 7.88 1.49
C VAL A 113 -11.11 7.84 0.00
N LEU A 114 -11.54 8.90 -0.68
CA LEU A 114 -11.39 9.02 -2.12
C LEU A 114 -9.95 9.34 -2.50
N PHE A 115 -9.29 10.24 -1.76
CA PHE A 115 -7.98 10.76 -2.14
C PHE A 115 -6.79 10.00 -1.52
N ALA A 116 -6.93 9.39 -0.34
CA ALA A 116 -5.81 8.69 0.31
C ALA A 116 -5.30 7.47 -0.50
N PRO A 117 -6.16 6.66 -1.16
CA PRO A 117 -5.71 5.57 -2.02
C PRO A 117 -5.05 6.03 -3.33
N ILE A 118 -5.32 7.25 -3.81
CA ILE A 118 -4.83 7.71 -5.12
C ILE A 118 -3.30 7.77 -5.14
N ILE A 119 -2.67 8.35 -4.12
CA ILE A 119 -1.21 8.44 -4.03
C ILE A 119 -0.53 7.07 -4.14
N PRO A 120 -0.85 6.06 -3.30
CA PRO A 120 -0.23 4.74 -3.40
C PRO A 120 -0.58 4.03 -4.72
N ILE A 121 -1.80 4.19 -5.25
CA ILE A 121 -2.17 3.62 -6.56
C ILE A 121 -1.31 4.26 -7.66
N THR A 122 -1.13 5.59 -7.67
CA THR A 122 -0.32 6.29 -8.67
C THR A 122 1.14 5.85 -8.60
N VAL A 123 1.74 5.79 -7.41
CA VAL A 123 3.12 5.33 -7.24
C VAL A 123 3.27 3.90 -7.73
N GLN A 124 2.41 2.97 -7.31
CA GLN A 124 2.51 1.59 -7.72
C GLN A 124 2.27 1.39 -9.23
N SER A 125 1.29 2.11 -9.80
CA SER A 125 0.99 2.11 -11.23
C SER A 125 2.17 2.65 -12.04
N SER A 126 2.80 3.73 -11.58
CA SER A 126 3.97 4.31 -12.26
C SER A 126 5.16 3.34 -12.28
N LEU A 127 5.41 2.62 -11.18
CA LEU A 127 6.49 1.65 -11.09
C LEU A 127 6.28 0.43 -11.99
N VAL A 128 5.07 -0.14 -12.00
CA VAL A 128 4.78 -1.31 -12.86
C VAL A 128 4.81 -0.96 -14.35
N ILE A 129 4.34 0.24 -14.70
CA ILE A 129 4.43 0.76 -16.07
C ILE A 129 5.89 0.99 -16.44
N MET A 130 6.67 1.66 -15.61
CA MET A 130 8.09 1.94 -15.86
C MET A 130 8.87 0.65 -16.10
N VAL A 131 8.71 -0.37 -15.26
CA VAL A 131 9.40 -1.66 -15.40
C VAL A 131 9.05 -2.32 -16.74
N ASN A 132 7.79 -2.30 -17.17
CA ASN A 132 7.38 -2.91 -18.43
C ASN A 132 7.77 -2.07 -19.67
N VAL A 133 7.82 -0.74 -19.55
CA VAL A 133 8.33 0.15 -20.62
C VAL A 133 9.82 -0.07 -20.84
N VAL A 134 10.62 -0.15 -19.76
CA VAL A 134 12.06 -0.44 -19.83
C VAL A 134 12.32 -1.80 -20.47
N ASN A 135 11.42 -2.78 -20.26
CA ASN A 135 11.53 -4.12 -20.85
C ASN A 135 10.87 -4.27 -22.22
N GLN A 136 10.40 -3.18 -22.84
CA GLN A 136 9.79 -3.18 -24.17
C GLN A 136 8.61 -4.17 -24.30
N THR A 137 7.76 -4.27 -23.28
CA THR A 137 6.60 -5.16 -23.30
C THR A 137 5.58 -4.73 -24.39
N PRO A 138 5.22 -5.60 -25.36
CA PRO A 138 4.35 -5.23 -26.48
C PRO A 138 2.95 -4.80 -26.06
N ASN A 139 2.22 -5.65 -25.33
CA ASN A 139 0.87 -5.37 -24.86
C ASN A 139 0.88 -4.76 -23.46
N LEU A 140 1.54 -3.60 -23.33
CA LEU A 140 1.76 -2.93 -22.03
C LEU A 140 0.46 -2.75 -21.24
N ALA A 141 -0.55 -2.12 -21.84
CA ALA A 141 -1.82 -1.82 -21.16
C ALA A 141 -2.50 -3.09 -20.63
N LEU A 142 -2.57 -4.14 -21.45
CA LEU A 142 -3.17 -5.42 -21.07
C LEU A 142 -2.33 -6.15 -20.01
N THR A 143 -1.01 -5.98 -20.05
CA THR A 143 -0.07 -6.59 -19.09
C THR A 143 -0.20 -5.97 -17.69
N VAL A 144 -0.34 -4.65 -17.60
CA VAL A 144 -0.38 -3.92 -16.32
C VAL A 144 -1.80 -3.76 -15.75
N ALA A 145 -2.84 -3.91 -16.57
CA ALA A 145 -4.23 -3.68 -16.17
C ALA A 145 -4.66 -4.43 -14.90
N PRO A 146 -4.37 -5.74 -14.71
CA PRO A 146 -4.76 -6.44 -13.49
C PRO A 146 -4.07 -5.87 -12.26
N SER A 147 -2.78 -5.50 -12.37
CA SER A 147 -2.01 -4.95 -11.25
C SER A 147 -2.64 -3.65 -10.76
N ILE A 148 -3.01 -2.75 -11.67
CA ILE A 148 -3.66 -1.48 -11.34
C ILE A 148 -5.06 -1.74 -10.76
N PHE A 149 -5.85 -2.61 -11.41
CA PHE A 149 -7.21 -2.92 -10.99
C PHE A 149 -7.29 -3.54 -9.59
N PHE A 150 -6.55 -4.61 -9.33
CA PHE A 150 -6.58 -5.28 -8.03
C PHE A 150 -6.00 -4.41 -6.92
N THR A 151 -5.03 -3.55 -7.23
CA THR A 151 -4.48 -2.60 -6.26
C THR A 151 -5.49 -1.52 -5.91
N ALA A 152 -6.19 -0.97 -6.90
CA ALA A 152 -7.26 -0.01 -6.65
C ALA A 152 -8.38 -0.65 -5.83
N LEU A 153 -8.84 -1.85 -6.23
CA LEU A 153 -9.86 -2.59 -5.51
C LEU A 153 -9.46 -2.86 -4.06
N TYR A 154 -8.24 -3.35 -3.83
CA TYR A 154 -7.70 -3.59 -2.49
C TYR A 154 -7.63 -2.30 -1.67
N ALA A 155 -7.07 -1.22 -2.23
CA ALA A 155 -6.88 0.03 -1.51
C ALA A 155 -8.23 0.67 -1.10
N TYR A 156 -9.22 0.68 -2.00
CA TYR A 156 -10.55 1.20 -1.68
C TYR A 156 -11.31 0.31 -0.70
N THR A 157 -11.29 -1.01 -0.87
CA THR A 157 -11.95 -1.94 0.06
C THR A 157 -11.34 -1.87 1.47
N TYR A 158 -10.02 -1.82 1.56
CA TYR A 158 -9.30 -1.65 2.81
C TYR A 158 -9.61 -0.31 3.49
N MET A 159 -9.67 0.78 2.71
CA MET A 159 -10.01 2.10 3.23
C MET A 159 -11.45 2.15 3.77
N LEU A 160 -12.41 1.55 3.07
CA LEU A 160 -13.80 1.43 3.55
C LEU A 160 -13.90 0.59 4.83
N ALA A 161 -13.10 -0.48 4.93
CA ALA A 161 -13.05 -1.30 6.14
C ALA A 161 -12.45 -0.54 7.34
N LEU A 162 -11.44 0.31 7.11
CA LEU A 162 -10.84 1.17 8.13
C LEU A 162 -11.82 2.22 8.67
N LEU A 163 -12.67 2.80 7.82
CA LEU A 163 -13.66 3.79 8.25
C LEU A 163 -14.85 3.23 9.02
N LYS A 164 -15.17 1.95 8.80
CA LYS A 164 -16.29 1.27 9.49
C LYS A 164 -15.94 0.91 10.94
N LYS A 165 -14.67 1.04 11.33
CA LYS A 165 -14.20 0.95 12.72
C LYS A 165 -14.18 2.31 13.38
#